data_AF-A0A133Y2N9-F1
#
_entry.id   AF-A0A133Y2N9-F1
#
_cell.length_a   1.000
_cell.length_b   1.000
_cell.length_c   1.000
_cell.angle_alpha   90.00
_cell.angle_beta   90.00
_cell.angle_gamma   90.00
#
_symmetry.space_group_name_H-M   'P 1'
#
loop_
_entity.id
_entity.type
_entity.pdbx_description
1 polymer ?
#
loop_
_entity_poly.entity_id
_entity_poly.type
_entity_poly.pdbx_seq_one_letter_code
_entity_poly.pdbx_strand_id
1 'polypeptide(L)'
;MTGLYSINLKMMGAANLSLSGQKTFKTLLAALHLPRNVDTLMIGLVVTLILIALMSAFFKTEMGQALIATGDNRQMAKSLGIDAQGMEMLGYMLANGIIACSGVLVANSYGYADISMGIGTVVIGLASIIIGEVLLRNVSLPMRLVTILLGSVVYRLLLSGVLLLKFEANDFKLFSAIIVGFCLSIPTLRYHLNLNKIHVKKED
;
A
#
# COMPACT_ATOMS: atom_id res chain seq x y z
N MET A 1 -8.69 -0.57 -18.92
CA MET A 1 -8.85 0.68 -18.14
C MET A 1 -10.14 1.40 -18.53
N THR A 2 -10.29 1.86 -19.79
CA THR A 2 -11.45 2.67 -20.23
C THR A 2 -12.80 1.95 -20.15
N GLY A 3 -12.88 0.65 -20.49
CA GLY A 3 -14.13 -0.11 -20.38
C GLY A 3 -14.60 -0.33 -18.92
N LEU A 4 -13.67 -0.67 -18.02
CA LEU A 4 -13.96 -0.81 -16.58
C LEU A 4 -14.38 0.51 -15.95
N TYR A 5 -13.82 1.63 -16.39
CA TYR A 5 -14.22 2.97 -15.96
C TYR A 5 -15.71 3.25 -16.28
N SER A 6 -16.15 2.92 -17.49
CA SER A 6 -17.56 3.06 -17.89
C SER A 6 -18.50 2.13 -17.11
N ILE A 7 -18.07 0.91 -16.79
CA ILE A 7 -18.86 -0.03 -15.97
C ILE A 7 -18.99 0.49 -14.54
N ASN A 8 -17.91 1.01 -13.95
CA ASN A 8 -17.92 1.60 -12.61
C ASN A 8 -18.86 2.81 -12.54
N LEU A 9 -18.84 3.68 -13.55
CA LEU A 9 -19.79 4.81 -13.66
C LEU A 9 -21.24 4.33 -13.69
N LYS A 10 -21.54 3.28 -14.45
CA LYS A 10 -22.90 2.73 -14.52
C LYS A 10 -23.34 2.12 -13.18
N MET A 11 -22.44 1.44 -12.46
CA MET A 11 -22.77 0.89 -11.14
C MET A 11 -22.94 1.97 -10.06
N MET A 12 -22.13 3.03 -10.08
CA MET A 12 -22.22 4.13 -9.10
C MET A 12 -23.36 5.10 -9.38
N GLY A 13 -23.85 5.19 -10.62
CA GLY A 13 -24.92 6.11 -11.03
C GLY A 13 -24.52 7.60 -11.12
N ALA A 14 -23.42 7.99 -10.46
CA ALA A 14 -22.82 9.32 -10.53
C ALA A 14 -21.29 9.24 -10.43
N ALA A 15 -20.60 10.28 -10.92
CA ALA A 15 -19.14 10.37 -10.86
C ALA A 15 -18.60 10.55 -9.43
N ASN A 16 -19.36 11.25 -8.59
CA ASN A 16 -19.06 11.46 -7.17
C ASN A 16 -20.30 11.12 -6.34
N LEU A 17 -20.16 10.16 -5.43
CA LEU A 17 -21.20 9.79 -4.48
C LEU A 17 -20.78 10.24 -3.08
N SER A 18 -21.60 11.05 -2.43
CA SER A 18 -21.37 11.41 -1.03
C SER A 18 -21.82 10.27 -0.11
N LEU A 19 -20.93 9.83 0.77
CA LEU A 19 -21.21 8.83 1.81
C LEU A 19 -21.56 9.51 3.16
N SER A 20 -21.60 10.85 3.21
CA SER A 20 -21.74 11.65 4.43
C SER A 20 -23.09 11.47 5.18
N GLY A 21 -24.05 10.73 4.60
CA GLY A 21 -25.37 10.45 5.20
C GLY A 21 -25.73 8.96 5.35
N GLN A 22 -24.82 8.04 5.00
CA GLN A 22 -25.07 6.60 5.10
C GLN A 22 -24.54 6.04 6.43
N LYS A 23 -25.11 4.92 6.91
CA LYS A 23 -24.60 4.19 8.09
C LYS A 23 -23.21 3.61 7.80
N THR A 24 -22.18 4.41 7.99
CA THR A 24 -20.77 4.01 7.89
C THR A 24 -20.36 3.19 9.11
N PHE A 25 -19.25 2.45 9.04
CA PHE A 25 -18.58 1.87 10.23
C PHE A 25 -18.38 2.88 11.38
N LYS A 26 -18.33 4.19 11.07
CA LYS A 26 -18.37 5.31 12.03
C LYS A 26 -19.63 5.32 12.91
N THR A 27 -20.78 4.85 12.44
CA THR A 27 -22.03 4.81 13.22
C THR A 27 -22.05 3.64 14.22
N LEU A 28 -21.35 2.54 13.91
CA LEU A 28 -21.20 1.39 14.83
C LEU A 28 -20.24 1.72 15.99
N LEU A 29 -19.19 2.51 15.72
CA LEU A 29 -18.22 2.96 16.73
C LEU A 29 -18.60 4.28 17.42
N ALA A 30 -19.54 5.06 16.87
CA ALA A 30 -20.11 6.23 17.55
C ALA A 30 -20.80 5.88 18.89
N ALA A 31 -21.16 4.62 19.11
CA ALA A 31 -21.64 4.12 20.40
C ALA A 31 -20.56 4.16 21.52
N LEU A 32 -19.26 4.25 21.16
CA LEU A 32 -18.14 4.20 22.08
C LEU A 32 -17.59 5.57 22.55
N HIS A 33 -18.22 6.70 22.19
CA HIS A 33 -17.84 8.05 22.67
C HIS A 33 -16.35 8.40 22.52
N LEU A 34 -15.72 8.04 21.40
CA LEU A 34 -14.34 8.39 21.10
C LEU A 34 -14.29 9.66 20.21
N PRO A 35 -13.19 10.45 20.28
CA PRO A 35 -13.03 11.63 19.44
C PRO A 35 -12.99 11.26 17.95
N ARG A 36 -13.79 11.95 17.13
CA ARG A 36 -14.08 11.72 15.70
C ARG A 36 -12.86 11.42 14.79
N ASN A 37 -11.70 11.96 15.14
CA ASN A 37 -10.45 11.81 14.40
C ASN A 37 -9.68 10.52 14.78
N VAL A 38 -9.81 10.08 16.03
CA VAL A 38 -9.14 8.89 16.54
C VAL A 38 -9.86 7.62 16.08
N ASP A 39 -11.18 7.66 15.95
CA ASP A 39 -11.99 6.53 15.45
C ASP A 39 -11.53 6.03 14.08
N THR A 40 -11.32 6.96 13.15
CA THR A 40 -10.95 6.62 11.77
C THR A 40 -9.55 6.02 11.72
N LEU A 41 -8.62 6.57 12.50
CA LEU A 41 -7.26 6.06 12.61
C LEU A 41 -7.23 4.68 13.28
N MET A 42 -8.00 4.49 14.35
CA MET A 42 -8.03 3.24 15.10
C MET A 42 -8.62 2.10 14.26
N ILE A 43 -9.72 2.33 13.55
CA ILE A 43 -10.31 1.35 12.64
C ILE A 43 -9.31 0.99 11.53
N GLY A 44 -8.68 1.99 10.91
CA GLY A 44 -7.69 1.77 9.86
C GLY A 44 -6.49 0.94 10.36
N LEU A 45 -6.00 1.25 11.55
CA LEU A 45 -4.87 0.56 12.17
C LEU A 45 -5.22 -0.90 12.54
N VAL A 46 -6.38 -1.13 13.15
CA VAL A 46 -6.86 -2.48 13.49
C VAL A 46 -7.01 -3.34 12.23
N VAL A 47 -7.68 -2.82 11.19
CA VAL A 47 -7.86 -3.59 9.95
C VAL A 47 -6.51 -3.88 9.28
N THR A 48 -5.59 -2.91 9.28
CA THR A 48 -4.27 -3.10 8.67
C THR A 48 -3.44 -4.12 9.44
N LEU A 49 -3.48 -4.11 10.79
CA LEU A 49 -2.81 -5.13 11.61
C LEU A 49 -3.40 -6.52 11.37
N ILE A 50 -4.73 -6.64 11.26
CA ILE A 50 -5.40 -7.91 10.93
C ILE A 50 -4.94 -8.41 9.55
N LEU A 51 -4.88 -7.53 8.54
CA LEU A 51 -4.41 -7.89 7.21
C LEU A 51 -2.95 -8.33 7.21
N ILE A 52 -2.07 -7.65 7.95
CA ILE A 52 -0.66 -8.05 8.11
C ILE A 52 -0.56 -9.42 8.79
N ALA A 53 -1.34 -9.65 9.84
CA ALA A 53 -1.35 -10.94 10.55
C ALA A 53 -1.84 -12.07 9.64
N LEU A 54 -2.94 -11.86 8.90
CA LEU A 54 -3.47 -12.82 7.94
C LEU A 54 -2.49 -13.12 6.82
N MET A 55 -1.84 -12.09 6.26
CA MET A 55 -0.81 -12.27 5.24
C MET A 55 0.42 -13.00 5.79
N SER A 56 0.88 -12.64 6.98
CA SER A 56 2.00 -13.34 7.60
C SER A 56 1.68 -14.79 7.91
N ALA A 57 0.43 -15.13 8.25
CA ALA A 57 -0.02 -16.50 8.43
C ALA A 57 -0.11 -17.24 7.09
N PHE A 58 -0.70 -16.60 6.07
CA PHE A 58 -0.83 -17.13 4.73
C PHE A 58 0.53 -17.49 4.12
N PHE A 59 1.53 -16.61 4.23
CA PHE A 59 2.87 -16.89 3.72
C PHE A 59 3.57 -18.05 4.43
N LYS A 60 3.13 -18.47 5.62
CA LYS A 60 3.67 -19.67 6.29
C LYS A 60 3.00 -20.97 5.83
N THR A 61 1.90 -20.90 5.09
CA THR A 61 1.21 -22.08 4.55
C THR A 61 1.89 -22.63 3.29
N GLU A 62 1.61 -23.89 2.95
CA GLU A 62 2.13 -24.55 1.73
C GLU A 62 1.77 -23.76 0.46
N MET A 63 0.51 -23.29 0.35
CA MET A 63 0.05 -22.46 -0.76
C MET A 63 0.79 -21.11 -0.82
N GLY A 64 1.05 -20.49 0.34
CA GLY A 64 1.80 -19.24 0.41
C GLY A 64 3.27 -19.39 0.01
N GLN A 65 3.91 -20.49 0.40
CA GLN A 65 5.28 -20.80 -0.01
C GLN A 65 5.36 -21.16 -1.51
N ALA A 66 4.37 -21.89 -2.04
CA ALA A 66 4.25 -22.16 -3.46
C ALA A 66 4.08 -20.88 -4.29
N LEU A 67 3.32 -19.90 -3.78
CA LEU A 67 3.19 -18.58 -4.38
C LEU A 67 4.53 -17.83 -4.43
N ILE A 68 5.30 -17.85 -3.34
CA ILE A 68 6.64 -17.22 -3.28
C ILE A 68 7.60 -17.89 -4.27
N ALA A 69 7.64 -19.22 -4.29
CA ALA A 69 8.50 -19.98 -5.22
C ALA A 69 8.13 -19.71 -6.68
N THR A 70 6.82 -19.60 -6.99
CA THR A 70 6.34 -19.23 -8.32
C THR A 70 6.74 -17.80 -8.70
N GLY A 71 6.72 -16.87 -7.74
CA GLY A 71 7.12 -15.48 -7.94
C GLY A 71 8.63 -15.30 -8.14
N ASP A 72 9.47 -16.12 -7.51
CA ASP A 72 10.94 -16.06 -7.65
C ASP A 72 11.38 -16.70 -8.98
N ASN A 73 10.88 -17.90 -9.28
CA ASN A 73 11.14 -18.53 -10.57
C ASN A 73 9.99 -19.44 -11.03
N ARG A 74 9.21 -18.92 -11.98
CA ARG A 74 8.11 -19.65 -12.62
C ARG A 74 8.53 -20.97 -13.25
N GLN A 75 9.73 -21.03 -13.85
CA GLN A 75 10.21 -22.22 -14.53
C GLN A 75 10.59 -23.32 -13.53
N MET A 76 11.20 -22.94 -12.40
CA MET A 76 11.50 -23.85 -11.30
C MET A 76 10.23 -24.39 -10.65
N ALA A 77 9.24 -23.53 -10.36
CA ALA A 77 7.98 -23.95 -9.76
C ALA A 77 7.23 -25.00 -10.61
N LYS A 78 7.21 -24.82 -11.95
CA LYS A 78 6.64 -25.81 -12.87
C LYS A 78 7.37 -27.15 -12.84
N SER A 79 8.71 -27.13 -12.74
CA SER A 79 9.51 -28.38 -12.65
C SER A 79 9.29 -29.14 -11.34
N LEU A 80 8.85 -28.44 -10.28
CA LEU A 80 8.49 -29.01 -8.98
C LEU A 80 7.03 -29.50 -8.92
N GLY A 81 6.29 -29.47 -10.04
CA GLY A 81 4.90 -29.93 -10.10
C GLY A 81 3.87 -28.94 -9.56
N ILE A 82 4.25 -27.68 -9.31
CA ILE A 82 3.34 -26.62 -8.87
C ILE A 82 2.66 -26.00 -10.11
N ASP A 83 1.34 -25.85 -10.06
CA ASP A 83 0.62 -25.07 -11.08
C ASP A 83 0.90 -23.58 -10.92
N ALA A 84 1.96 -23.12 -11.59
CA ALA A 84 2.37 -21.72 -11.58
C ALA A 84 1.27 -20.76 -12.07
N GLN A 85 0.38 -21.19 -12.97
CA GLN A 85 -0.65 -20.32 -13.51
C GLN A 85 -1.80 -20.12 -12.51
N GLY A 86 -2.22 -21.18 -11.84
CA GLY A 86 -3.15 -21.10 -10.71
C GLY A 86 -2.60 -20.25 -9.55
N MET A 87 -1.30 -20.38 -9.25
CA MET A 87 -0.66 -19.56 -8.21
C MET A 87 -0.60 -18.08 -8.57
N GLU A 88 -0.25 -17.73 -9.81
CA GLU A 88 -0.29 -16.33 -10.28
C GLU A 88 -1.72 -15.74 -10.18
N MET A 89 -2.73 -16.51 -10.59
CA MET A 89 -4.13 -16.09 -10.49
C MET A 89 -4.55 -15.86 -9.03
N LEU A 90 -4.18 -16.77 -8.11
CA LEU A 90 -4.41 -16.59 -6.68
C LEU A 90 -3.75 -15.30 -6.15
N GLY A 91 -2.52 -15.02 -6.57
CA GLY A 91 -1.81 -13.78 -6.22
C GLY A 91 -2.57 -12.54 -6.67
N TYR A 92 -3.05 -12.51 -7.92
CA TYR A 92 -3.87 -11.39 -8.41
C TYR A 92 -5.20 -11.25 -7.68
N MET A 93 -5.88 -12.35 -7.35
CA MET A 93 -7.14 -12.32 -6.60
C MET A 93 -6.94 -11.77 -5.19
N LEU A 94 -5.90 -12.23 -4.48
CA LEU A 94 -5.54 -11.74 -3.15
C LEU A 94 -5.19 -10.25 -3.17
N ALA A 95 -4.34 -9.82 -4.11
CA ALA A 95 -3.94 -8.43 -4.24
C ALA A 95 -5.16 -7.52 -4.48
N ASN A 96 -6.04 -7.88 -5.43
CA ASN A 96 -7.25 -7.10 -5.71
C ASN A 96 -8.22 -7.09 -4.52
N GLY A 97 -8.34 -8.19 -3.76
CA GLY A 97 -9.16 -8.24 -2.55
C GLY A 97 -8.67 -7.27 -1.46
N ILE A 98 -7.36 -7.22 -1.21
CA ILE A 98 -6.76 -6.29 -0.24
C ILE A 98 -6.92 -4.83 -0.70
N ILE A 99 -6.76 -4.57 -2.00
CA ILE A 99 -6.98 -3.23 -2.58
C ILE A 99 -8.44 -2.80 -2.42
N ALA A 100 -9.40 -3.69 -2.66
CA ALA A 100 -10.83 -3.41 -2.47
C ALA A 100 -11.16 -3.09 -1.00
N CYS A 101 -10.63 -3.88 -0.05
CA CYS A 101 -10.80 -3.63 1.38
C CYS A 101 -10.25 -2.26 1.79
N SER A 102 -9.06 -1.90 1.28
CA SER A 102 -8.44 -0.60 1.50
C SER A 102 -9.26 0.54 0.88
N GLY A 103 -9.82 0.33 -0.32
CA GLY A 103 -10.68 1.32 -1.00
C GLY A 103 -11.94 1.66 -0.20
N VAL A 104 -12.57 0.66 0.43
CA VAL A 104 -13.72 0.88 1.32
C VAL A 104 -13.32 1.72 2.53
N LEU A 105 -12.19 1.43 3.17
CA LEU A 105 -11.69 2.22 4.31
C LEU A 105 -11.41 3.68 3.92
N VAL A 106 -10.82 3.89 2.75
CA VAL A 106 -10.52 5.23 2.21
C VAL A 106 -11.80 6.01 1.93
N ALA A 107 -12.78 5.41 1.24
CA ALA A 107 -14.07 6.05 0.96
C ALA A 107 -14.83 6.44 2.25
N ASN A 108 -14.78 5.58 3.28
CA ASN A 108 -15.39 5.87 4.58
C ASN A 108 -14.64 6.96 5.37
N SER A 109 -13.33 7.07 5.16
CA SER A 109 -12.50 8.11 5.81
C SER A 109 -12.79 9.49 5.23
N TYR A 110 -12.84 9.58 3.90
CA TYR A 110 -13.11 10.83 3.19
C TYR A 110 -14.60 11.21 3.14
N GLY A 111 -15.52 10.26 3.29
CA GLY A 111 -16.96 10.52 3.31
C GLY A 111 -17.58 10.75 1.93
N TYR A 112 -16.83 10.47 0.86
CA TYR A 112 -17.29 10.46 -0.52
C TYR A 112 -16.49 9.43 -1.31
N ALA A 113 -17.06 8.95 -2.41
CA ALA A 113 -16.42 8.04 -3.35
C ALA A 113 -16.48 8.66 -4.74
N ASP A 114 -15.30 8.89 -5.31
CA ASP A 114 -15.13 9.37 -6.68
C ASP A 114 -14.33 8.34 -7.48
N ILE A 115 -14.64 8.17 -8.76
CA ILE A 115 -13.95 7.17 -9.60
C ILE A 115 -12.49 7.52 -9.85
N SER A 116 -12.15 8.81 -9.83
CA SER A 116 -10.78 9.32 -10.00
C SER A 116 -9.95 9.24 -8.72
N MET A 117 -10.57 8.91 -7.58
CA MET A 117 -9.93 8.89 -6.27
C MET A 117 -8.78 7.86 -6.18
N GLY A 118 -8.85 6.80 -6.99
CA GLY A 118 -7.80 5.79 -7.08
C GLY A 118 -6.60 6.21 -7.94
N ILE A 119 -6.74 7.23 -8.79
CA ILE A 119 -5.70 7.65 -9.74
C ILE A 119 -4.52 8.25 -8.96
N GLY A 120 -3.35 7.62 -9.08
CA GLY A 120 -2.13 8.02 -8.37
C GLY A 120 -1.84 7.24 -7.08
N THR A 121 -2.79 6.45 -6.57
CA THR A 121 -2.58 5.66 -5.35
C THR A 121 -1.46 4.62 -5.50
N VAL A 122 -1.32 4.03 -6.69
CA VAL A 122 -0.23 3.07 -7.00
C VAL A 122 1.14 3.74 -6.86
N VAL A 123 1.29 4.97 -7.35
CA VAL A 123 2.55 5.72 -7.31
C VAL A 123 2.92 6.04 -5.85
N ILE A 124 1.96 6.48 -5.05
CA ILE A 124 2.13 6.74 -3.62
C ILE A 124 2.50 5.45 -2.86
N GLY A 125 1.87 4.33 -3.21
CA GLY A 125 2.15 3.01 -2.65
C GLY A 125 3.58 2.57 -2.92
N LEU A 126 4.03 2.63 -4.18
CA LEU A 126 5.41 2.30 -4.56
C LEU A 126 6.42 3.20 -3.85
N ALA A 127 6.16 4.50 -3.75
CA ALA A 127 7.01 5.42 -3.01
C ALA A 127 7.12 5.05 -1.52
N SER A 128 5.99 4.69 -0.89
CA SER A 128 5.95 4.27 0.51
C SER A 128 6.75 2.98 0.75
N ILE A 129 6.69 2.02 -0.19
CA ILE A 129 7.46 0.78 -0.16
C ILE A 129 8.97 1.08 -0.21
N ILE A 130 9.38 1.95 -1.15
CA ILE A 130 10.80 2.32 -1.31
C ILE A 130 11.33 3.04 -0.07
N ILE A 131 10.57 4.00 0.48
CA ILE A 131 10.95 4.70 1.71
C ILE A 131 11.13 3.71 2.86
N GLY A 132 10.20 2.75 3.01
CA GLY A 132 10.31 1.70 4.01
C GLY A 132 11.57 0.84 3.83
N GLU A 133 11.84 0.39 2.60
CA GLU A 133 13.00 -0.45 2.29
C GLU A 133 14.34 0.26 2.50
N VAL A 134 14.40 1.57 2.26
CA VAL A 134 15.59 2.39 2.56
C VAL A 134 15.81 2.54 4.07
N LEU A 135 14.75 2.56 4.88
CA LEU A 135 14.85 2.74 6.33
C LEU A 135 15.34 1.47 7.05
N LEU A 136 14.88 0.29 6.64
CA LEU A 136 15.22 -0.99 7.27
C LEU A 136 15.71 -2.00 6.22
N ARG A 137 17.02 -2.24 6.19
CA ARG A 137 17.67 -3.15 5.25
C ARG A 137 17.70 -4.59 5.77
N ASN A 138 17.57 -5.57 4.87
CA ASN A 138 17.69 -7.02 5.14
C ASN A 138 16.70 -7.57 6.18
N VAL A 139 15.42 -7.20 6.06
CA VAL A 139 14.36 -7.71 6.95
C VAL A 139 13.65 -8.93 6.36
N SER A 140 13.19 -9.84 7.21
CA SER A 140 12.39 -11.01 6.81
C SER A 140 11.05 -10.59 6.18
N LEU A 141 10.45 -11.42 5.33
CA LEU A 141 9.16 -11.12 4.67
C LEU A 141 8.07 -10.54 5.59
N PRO A 142 7.76 -11.12 6.77
CA PRO A 142 6.72 -10.56 7.64
C PRO A 142 7.14 -9.20 8.23
N MET A 143 8.41 -9.04 8.54
CA MET A 143 8.95 -7.76 9.02
C MET A 143 8.92 -6.70 7.91
N ARG A 144 9.11 -7.10 6.64
CA ARG A 144 9.01 -6.22 5.47
C ARG A 144 7.61 -5.61 5.32
N LEU A 145 6.54 -6.36 5.63
CA LEU A 145 5.17 -5.83 5.64
C LEU A 145 5.00 -4.70 6.67
N VAL A 146 5.57 -4.86 7.86
CA VAL A 146 5.55 -3.83 8.92
C VAL A 146 6.39 -2.62 8.53
N THR A 147 7.56 -2.86 7.92
CA THR A 147 8.43 -1.79 7.40
C THR A 147 7.72 -0.92 6.35
N ILE A 148 6.92 -1.53 5.46
CA ILE A 148 6.15 -0.78 4.45
C ILE A 148 5.10 0.12 5.13
N LEU A 149 4.46 -0.37 6.20
CA LEU A 149 3.52 0.42 6.98
C LEU A 149 4.21 1.64 7.61
N LEU A 150 5.39 1.46 8.20
CA LEU A 150 6.22 2.55 8.72
C LEU A 150 6.60 3.53 7.59
N GLY A 151 6.98 3.03 6.42
CA GLY A 151 7.29 3.85 5.24
C GLY A 151 6.12 4.74 4.80
N SER A 152 4.89 4.22 4.85
CA SER A 152 3.68 5.01 4.56
C SER A 152 3.43 6.13 5.58
N VAL A 153 3.67 5.85 6.87
CA VAL A 153 3.57 6.87 7.93
C VAL A 153 4.63 7.96 7.74
N VAL A 154 5.88 7.57 7.46
CA VAL A 154 6.98 8.51 7.19
C VAL A 154 6.66 9.38 5.98
N TYR A 155 6.17 8.79 4.89
CA TYR A 155 5.73 9.56 3.72
C TYR A 155 4.65 10.59 4.09
N ARG A 156 3.68 10.22 4.92
CA ARG A 156 2.63 11.14 5.38
C ARG A 156 3.17 12.25 6.30
N LEU A 157 4.16 11.95 7.12
CA LEU A 157 4.85 12.95 7.96
C LEU A 157 5.65 13.94 7.12
N LEU A 158 6.38 13.47 6.11
CA LEU A 158 7.09 14.34 5.15
C LEU A 158 6.12 15.30 4.47
N LEU A 159 5.00 14.76 3.98
CA LEU A 159 3.98 15.53 3.30
C LEU A 159 3.30 16.55 4.24
N SER A 160 3.10 16.19 5.50
CA SER A 160 2.57 17.10 6.54
C SER A 160 3.58 18.19 6.92
N GLY A 161 4.88 17.87 6.95
CA GLY A 161 5.95 18.83 7.15
C GLY A 161 6.02 19.89 6.06
N VAL A 162 5.77 19.51 4.80
CA VAL A 162 5.66 20.48 3.70
C VAL A 162 4.46 21.41 3.86
N LEU A 163 3.32 20.90 4.34
CA LEU A 163 2.14 21.75 4.59
C LEU A 163 2.35 22.79 5.69
N LEU A 164 3.15 22.48 6.71
CA LEU A 164 3.51 23.42 7.78
C LEU A 164 4.31 24.63 7.27
N LEU A 165 4.99 24.51 6.12
CA LEU A 165 5.73 25.59 5.48
C LEU A 165 4.82 26.60 4.72
N LYS A 166 3.48 26.54 4.91
CA LYS A 166 2.48 27.49 4.37
C LYS A 166 2.47 27.63 2.84
N PHE A 167 2.79 26.56 2.11
CA PHE A 167 2.62 26.53 0.65
C PHE A 167 1.13 26.47 0.25
N GLU A 168 0.78 27.01 -0.92
CA GLU A 168 -0.57 26.91 -1.46
C GLU A 168 -0.99 25.44 -1.63
N ALA A 169 -2.25 25.13 -1.32
CA ALA A 169 -2.77 23.76 -1.39
C ALA A 169 -2.71 23.16 -2.81
N ASN A 170 -2.61 24.00 -3.85
CA ASN A 170 -2.47 23.56 -5.23
C ASN A 170 -1.08 22.98 -5.51
N ASP A 171 -0.04 23.47 -4.82
CA ASP A 171 1.33 22.96 -4.94
C ASP A 171 1.54 21.66 -4.18
N PHE A 172 0.58 21.23 -3.36
CA PHE A 172 0.67 19.99 -2.59
C PHE A 172 0.90 18.76 -3.48
N LYS A 173 0.23 18.70 -4.64
CA LYS A 173 0.44 17.63 -5.63
C LYS A 173 1.81 17.73 -6.29
N LEU A 174 2.30 18.95 -6.52
CA LEU A 174 3.63 19.21 -7.09
C LEU A 174 4.73 18.75 -6.13
N PHE A 175 4.65 19.14 -4.85
CA PHE A 175 5.58 18.68 -3.82
C PHE A 175 5.53 17.18 -3.60
N SER A 176 4.34 16.58 -3.60
CA SER A 176 4.19 15.12 -3.57
C SER A 176 4.94 14.45 -4.74
N ALA A 177 4.80 14.98 -5.96
CA ALA A 177 5.51 14.46 -7.13
C ALA A 177 7.03 14.60 -7.00
N ILE A 178 7.52 15.73 -6.47
CA ILE A 178 8.96 15.96 -6.21
C ILE A 178 9.49 14.96 -5.18
N ILE A 179 8.78 14.76 -4.06
CA ILE A 179 9.18 13.81 -3.00
C ILE A 179 9.26 12.39 -3.55
N VAL A 180 8.24 11.98 -4.31
CA VAL A 180 8.21 10.66 -4.96
C VAL A 180 9.36 10.52 -5.96
N GLY A 181 9.58 11.53 -6.81
CA GLY A 181 10.68 11.54 -7.78
C GLY A 181 12.05 11.46 -7.11
N PHE A 182 12.23 12.18 -6.00
CA PHE A 182 13.46 12.11 -5.22
C PHE A 182 13.63 10.74 -4.55
N CYS A 183 12.59 10.19 -3.92
CA CYS A 183 12.63 8.85 -3.32
C CYS A 183 12.95 7.76 -4.32
N LEU A 184 12.39 7.82 -5.53
CA LEU A 184 12.71 6.90 -6.62
C LEU A 184 14.13 7.08 -7.17
N SER A 185 14.69 8.29 -7.05
CA SER A 185 16.06 8.59 -7.48
C SER A 185 17.11 8.09 -6.48
N ILE A 186 16.78 7.95 -5.19
CA ILE A 186 17.71 7.43 -4.17
C ILE A 186 18.29 6.03 -4.53
N PRO A 187 17.48 5.01 -4.88
CA PRO A 187 18.01 3.68 -5.21
C PRO A 187 18.83 3.66 -6.50
N THR A 188 18.43 4.42 -7.53
CA THR A 188 19.17 4.50 -8.81
C THR A 188 20.49 5.24 -8.64
N LEU A 189 20.51 6.33 -7.87
CA LEU A 189 21.73 7.07 -7.56
C LEU A 189 22.69 6.23 -6.71
N ARG A 190 22.18 5.43 -5.78
CA ARG A 190 22.97 4.44 -5.01
C ARG A 190 23.61 3.37 -5.90
N TYR A 191 22.91 2.91 -6.93
CA TYR A 191 23.42 1.94 -7.90
C TYR A 191 24.58 2.53 -8.72
N HIS A 192 24.42 3.75 -9.25
CA HIS A 192 25.46 4.42 -10.03
C HIS A 192 26.66 4.88 -9.17
N LEU A 193 26.44 5.26 -7.91
CA LEU A 193 27.51 5.72 -7.00
C LEU A 193 28.26 4.58 -6.29
N ASN A 194 27.94 3.30 -6.55
CA ASN A 194 28.68 2.13 -6.05
C ASN A 194 28.93 2.14 -4.51
N LEU A 195 28.00 2.70 -3.72
CA LEU A 195 28.11 2.80 -2.25
C LEU A 195 27.90 1.46 -1.52
N ASN A 196 27.93 0.33 -2.23
CA ASN A 196 27.80 -1.01 -1.64
C ASN A 196 29.14 -1.78 -1.59
N LYS A 197 30.27 -1.16 -1.95
CA LYS A 197 31.60 -1.80 -1.83
C LYS A 197 32.30 -1.63 -0.46
N ILE A 198 31.68 -1.01 0.55
CA ILE A 198 32.39 -0.71 1.82
C ILE A 198 32.17 -1.73 2.96
N HIS A 199 31.31 -2.75 2.84
CA HIS A 199 31.15 -3.74 3.93
C HIS A 199 31.19 -5.22 3.53
N VAL A 200 32.03 -5.58 2.54
CA VAL A 200 32.57 -6.94 2.45
C VAL A 200 34.06 -6.86 2.77
N LYS A 201 34.40 -6.63 4.04
CA LYS A 201 35.69 -7.05 4.57
C LYS A 201 35.45 -8.41 5.21
N LYS A 202 35.97 -9.44 4.54
CA LYS A 202 36.30 -10.74 5.11
C LYS A 202 36.82 -10.56 6.54
N GLU A 203 36.27 -11.30 7.48
CA GLU A 203 37.07 -11.83 8.58
C GLU A 203 37.17 -13.33 8.36
N ASP A 204 38.39 -13.80 8.53
CA ASP A 204 38.95 -15.10 8.13
C ASP A 204 38.37 -16.30 8.90
#